data_AF-A0A1H0D4M8-F1
#
_entry.id   AF-A0A1H0D4M8-F1
#
_cell.length_a   1.000
_cell.length_b   1.000
_cell.length_c   1.000
_cell.angle_alpha   90.00
_cell.angle_beta   90.00
_cell.angle_gamma   90.00
#
_symmetry.space_group_name_H-M   'P 1'
#
loop_
_entity.id
_entity.type
_entity.pdbx_description
1 polymer ?
#
loop_
_entity_poly.entity_id
_entity_poly.type
_entity_poly.pdbx_seq_one_letter_code
_entity_poly.pdbx_strand_id
1 'polypeptide(L)' 'MGKLLHRYALEFFSTYKVKEYHLRVSPHNTPALKFYQSLGMEEAGLEVDGKVVRMKGFL' A
#
# COMPACT_ATOMS: atom_id res chain seq x y z
N MET A 1 1.20 -13.56 9.09
CA MET A 1 2.37 -13.40 8.20
C MET A 1 2.39 -12.06 7.45
N GLY A 2 1.33 -11.64 6.75
CA GLY A 2 1.33 -10.36 6.00
C GLY A 2 1.68 -9.10 6.81
N LYS A 3 1.25 -9.01 8.08
CA LYS A 3 1.59 -7.89 8.98
C LYS A 3 3.08 -7.82 9.34
N LEU A 4 3.76 -8.97 9.44
CA LEU A 4 5.19 -9.04 9.74
C LEU A 4 6.03 -8.54 8.55
N LEU A 5 5.69 -8.98 7.33
CA LEU A 5 6.32 -8.45 6.12
C LEU A 5 6.08 -6.95 5.96
N HIS A 6 4.86 -6.49 6.25
CA HIS A 6 4.54 -5.07 6.18
C HIS A 6 5.39 -4.25 7.17
N ARG A 7 5.52 -4.71 8.42
CA ARG A 7 6.38 -4.07 9.42
C ARG A 7 7.85 -4.05 8.99
N TYR A 8 8.37 -5.16 8.47
CA TYR A 8 9.74 -5.21 7.94
C TYR A 8 9.94 -4.19 6.80
N ALA A 9 8.98 -4.09 5.88
CA ALA A 9 9.03 -3.12 4.80
C ALA A 9 9.02 -1.67 5.33
N LEU A 10 8.20 -1.36 6.33
CA LEU A 10 8.19 -0.03 6.97
C LEU A 10 9.53 0.30 7.65
N GLU A 11 10.11 -0.64 8.39
CA GLU A 11 11.43 -0.43 9.03
C GLU A 11 12.54 -0.24 7.98
N PHE A 12 12.47 -0.97 6.87
CA PHE A 12 13.36 -0.77 5.73
C PHE A 12 13.18 0.63 5.13
N PHE A 13 11.96 1.03 4.78
CA PHE A 13 11.68 2.35 4.22
C PHE A 13 12.09 3.51 5.15
N SER A 14 11.88 3.35 6.45
CA SER A 14 12.34 4.30 7.48
C SER A 14 13.87 4.46 7.48
N THR A 15 14.60 3.35 7.32
CA THR A 15 16.07 3.36 7.21
C THR A 15 16.55 4.22 6.03
N TYR A 16 15.80 4.24 4.93
CA TYR A 16 16.10 5.05 3.74
C TYR A 16 15.43 6.44 3.75
N LYS A 17 14.83 6.86 4.87
CA LYS A 17 14.10 8.14 5.02
C LYS A 17 13.00 8.34 3.96
N VAL A 18 12.36 7.24 3.54
CA VAL A 18 11.23 7.29 2.62
C VAL A 18 10.03 7.87 3.36
N LYS A 19 9.54 9.02 2.88
CA LYS A 19 8.40 9.72 3.48
C LYS A 19 7.05 9.21 2.99
N GLU A 20 7.04 8.64 1.79
CA GLU A 20 5.84 8.16 1.11
C GLU A 20 6.19 6.96 0.24
N TYR A 21 5.37 5.93 0.26
CA TYR A 21 5.52 4.75 -0.60
C TYR A 21 4.18 4.43 -1.27
N HIS A 22 4.24 3.90 -2.49
CA HIS A 22 3.05 3.55 -3.27
C HIS A 22 3.03 2.07 -3.61
N LEU A 23 1.82 1.51 -3.62
CA LEU A 23 1.58 0.14 -4.01
C LEU A 23 0.46 0.10 -5.06
N ARG A 24 0.57 -0.84 -5.99
CA ARG A 24 -0.41 -1.07 -7.04
C ARG A 24 -1.14 -2.37 -6.74
N VAL A 25 -2.46 -2.31 -6.63
CA VAL A 25 -3.30 -3.47 -6.37
C VAL A 25 -4.44 -3.53 -7.37
N SER A 26 -4.91 -4.72 -7.71
CA SER A 26 -6.09 -4.84 -8.57
C SER A 26 -7.34 -4.34 -7.82
N PRO A 27 -8.20 -3.51 -8.44
CA PRO A 27 -9.45 -3.04 -7.85
C PRO A 27 -10.40 -4.19 -7.52
N HIS A 28 -10.29 -5.31 -8.25
CA HIS A 28 -11.09 -6.51 -7.99
C HIS A 28 -10.60 -7.32 -6.78
N ASN A 29 -9.42 -7.00 -6.23
CA ASN A 29 -8.90 -7.66 -5.04
C ASN A 29 -9.34 -6.90 -3.77
N THR A 30 -10.65 -6.94 -3.50
CA THR A 30 -11.27 -6.34 -2.32
C THR A 30 -10.60 -6.72 -0.99
N PRO A 31 -10.17 -7.98 -0.74
CA PRO A 31 -9.51 -8.30 0.52
C PRO A 31 -8.12 -7.65 0.66
N ALA A 32 -7.36 -7.49 -0.43
CA ALA A 32 -6.08 -6.78 -0.39
C ALA A 32 -6.27 -5.28 -0.16
N LEU A 33 -7.24 -4.66 -0.84
CA LEU A 33 -7.61 -3.25 -0.61
C LEU A 33 -7.95 -2.99 0.85
N LYS A 34 -8.86 -3.79 1.43
CA LYS A 34 -9.24 -3.68 2.85
C LYS A 34 -8.05 -3.91 3.79
N PHE A 35 -7.15 -4.84 3.45
CA PHE A 35 -5.95 -5.09 4.24
C PHE A 35 -5.04 -3.85 4.28
N TYR A 36 -4.75 -3.23 3.13
CA TYR A 36 -3.90 -2.04 3.08
C TYR A 36 -4.58 -0.79 3.65
N GLN A 37 -5.89 -0.61 3.45
CA GLN A 37 -6.67 0.43 4.13
C GLN A 37 -6.60 0.26 5.66
N SER A 38 -6.74 -0.96 6.16
CA SER A 38 -6.61 -1.26 7.60
C SER A 38 -5.19 -1.03 8.14
N LEU A 39 -4.19 -0.95 7.28
CA LEU A 39 -2.81 -0.60 7.64
C LEU A 39 -2.56 0.91 7.59
N GLY A 40 -3.58 1.72 7.29
CA GLY A 40 -3.45 3.18 7.20
C GLY A 40 -3.01 3.69 5.84
N MET A 41 -3.05 2.85 4.79
CA MET A 41 -2.81 3.31 3.42
C MET A 41 -4.07 3.94 2.83
N GLU A 42 -3.91 5.04 2.11
CA GLU A 42 -4.97 5.74 1.42
C GLU A 42 -5.00 5.37 -0.06
N GLU A 43 -6.19 5.35 -0.65
CA GLU A 43 -6.34 5.18 -2.09
C GLU A 43 -5.98 6.50 -2.80
N ALA A 44 -4.95 6.47 -3.65
CA ALA A 44 -4.49 7.59 -4.44
C ALA A 44 -5.21 7.71 -5.80
N GLY A 45 -6.04 6.73 -6.15
CA GLY A 45 -6.86 6.71 -7.37
C GLY A 45 -6.63 5.47 -8.25
N LEU A 46 -7.45 5.35 -9.29
CA LEU A 46 -7.37 4.30 -10.29
C LEU A 46 -6.36 4.67 -11.38
N GLU A 47 -5.39 3.77 -11.65
CA GLU A 47 -4.43 3.85 -12.75
C GLU A 47 -4.75 2.79 -13.83
N VAL A 48 -4.27 3.04 -15.05
CA VAL A 48 -4.36 2.12 -16.20
C VAL A 48 -5.81 1.74 -16.52
N ASP A 49 -6.63 2.73 -16.89
CA ASP A 49 -8.00 2.51 -17.36
C ASP A 49 -8.90 1.80 -16.34
N GLY A 50 -8.69 2.04 -15.05
CA GLY A 50 -9.47 1.41 -13.99
C GLY A 50 -9.06 -0.03 -13.63
N LYS A 51 -7.93 -0.52 -14.13
CA LYS A 51 -7.46 -1.90 -13.88
C LYS A 51 -6.55 -2.03 -12.66
N VAL A 52 -6.07 -0.92 -12.11
CA VAL A 52 -5.18 -0.90 -10.95
C VAL A 52 -5.59 0.24 -10.01
N VAL A 53 -5.63 -0.01 -8.71
CA VAL A 53 -5.73 1.02 -7.68
C VAL A 53 -4.32 1.29 -7.15
N ARG A 54 -3.94 2.56 -7.18
CA ARG A 54 -2.74 3.03 -6.49
C ARG A 54 -3.11 3.34 -5.06
N MET A 55 -2.43 2.71 -4.12
CA MET A 55 -2.52 3.02 -2.70
C MET A 55 -1.23 3.70 -2.25
N LYS A 56 -1.34 4.74 -1.45
CA LYS A 56 -0.21 5.46 -0.86
C LYS A 56 -0.20 5.25 0.65
N GLY A 57 0.98 5.00 1.20
CA GLY A 57 1.20 4.93 2.63
C GLY A 57 2.25 5.94 3.05
N PHE A 58 2.10 6.46 4.25
CA PHE A 58 3.02 7.37 4.89
C PHE A 58 3.69 6.66 6.08
N LEU A 59 4.93 7.06 6.37
CA LEU A 59 5.71 6.60 7.52
C LEU A 59 5.71 7.62 8.64
#